data_AF-A0A525VWZ2-F1
#
_entry.id   AF-A0A525VWZ2-F1
#
_cell.length_a   1.000
_cell.length_b   1.000
_cell.length_c   1.000
_cell.angle_alpha   90.00
_cell.angle_beta   90.00
_cell.angle_gamma   90.00
#
_symmetry.space_group_name_H-M   'P 1'
#
loop_
_entity.id
_entity.type
_entity.pdbx_description
1 polymer ?
#
loop_
_entity_poly.entity_id
_entity_poly.type
_entity_poly.pdbx_seq_one_letter_code
_entity_poly.pdbx_strand_id
1 'polypeptide(L)'
;MTKRKVGTSVVMMMSILILSGGMAYSEEPVPLPEVPAEYADKKMPAGWLTDPKVLEEGALIYTGEVNPQVNCASCHGKDGKPVRDRSMVLWQCRNQL
;
A
#
# COMPACT_ATOMS: atom_id res chain seq x y z
N MET A 1 -4.32 50.60 11.91
CA MET A 1 -5.25 49.59 11.35
C MET A 1 -4.55 48.26 10.98
N THR A 2 -3.47 47.89 11.69
CA THR A 2 -2.59 46.77 11.28
C THR A 2 -2.80 45.51 12.12
N LYS A 3 -3.21 45.64 13.39
CA LYS A 3 -3.47 44.50 14.29
C LYS A 3 -4.61 43.57 13.84
N ARG A 4 -5.67 44.11 13.23
CA ARG A 4 -6.83 43.31 12.76
C ARG A 4 -6.48 42.45 11.54
N LYS A 5 -5.62 42.95 10.63
CA LYS A 5 -5.21 42.23 9.41
C LYS A 5 -4.27 41.05 9.70
N VAL A 6 -3.43 41.15 10.73
CA VAL A 6 -2.52 40.08 11.14
C VAL A 6 -3.30 38.90 11.76
N GLY A 7 -4.29 39.19 12.61
CA GLY A 7 -5.13 38.16 13.22
C GLY A 7 -5.93 37.33 12.21
N THR A 8 -6.52 37.98 11.20
CA THR A 8 -7.27 37.27 10.14
C THR A 8 -6.38 36.40 9.27
N SER A 9 -5.13 36.80 9.04
CA SER A 9 -4.16 36.04 8.24
C SER A 9 -3.68 34.77 8.95
N VAL A 10 -3.45 34.86 10.27
CA VAL A 10 -3.02 33.70 11.08
C VAL A 10 -4.14 32.67 11.20
N VAL A 11 -5.39 33.12 11.35
CA VAL A 11 -6.56 32.22 11.44
C VAL A 11 -6.78 31.47 10.12
N MET A 12 -6.72 32.15 8.97
CA MET A 12 -6.89 31.47 7.67
C MET A 12 -5.76 30.47 7.36
N MET A 13 -4.52 30.80 7.71
CA MET A 13 -3.38 29.89 7.47
C MET A 13 -3.43 28.65 8.39
N MET A 14 -3.92 28.79 9.63
CA MET A 14 -4.18 27.65 10.51
C MET A 14 -5.36 26.79 10.05
N SER A 15 -6.44 27.40 9.53
CA SER A 15 -7.58 26.63 8.98
C SER A 15 -7.19 25.78 7.78
N ILE A 16 -6.24 26.22 6.94
CA ILE A 16 -5.72 25.46 5.79
C ILE A 16 -4.82 24.29 6.26
N LEU A 17 -4.06 24.48 7.33
CA LEU A 17 -3.25 23.41 7.94
C LEU A 17 -4.12 22.31 8.58
N ILE A 18 -5.25 22.69 9.19
CA ILE A 18 -6.20 21.73 9.78
C ILE A 18 -6.96 20.94 8.69
N LEU A 19 -7.24 21.55 7.52
CA LEU A 19 -7.93 20.88 6.42
C LEU A 19 -7.03 19.94 5.59
N SER A 20 -5.71 20.10 5.66
CA SER A 20 -4.72 19.24 5.01
C SER A 20 -4.21 18.10 5.91
N GLY A 21 -4.58 18.13 7.20
CA GLY A 21 -4.44 17.01 8.13
C GLY A 21 -5.45 15.91 7.81
N GLY A 22 -5.32 15.30 6.62
CA GLY A 22 -5.99 14.05 6.32
C GLY A 22 -5.63 13.05 7.41
N MET A 23 -6.63 12.63 8.19
CA MET A 23 -6.51 11.57 9.15
C MET A 23 -6.05 10.33 8.39
N ALA A 24 -4.75 10.02 8.44
CA ALA A 24 -4.28 8.70 8.09
C ALA A 24 -5.04 7.76 9.01
N TYR A 25 -5.92 6.95 8.43
CA TYR A 25 -6.74 5.97 9.12
C TYR A 25 -5.80 4.97 9.79
N SER A 26 -5.38 5.29 11.00
CA SER A 26 -4.68 4.38 11.90
C SER A 26 -5.78 3.61 12.63
N GLU A 27 -6.32 2.59 11.97
CA GLU A 27 -6.72 1.40 12.73
C GLU A 27 -5.48 1.06 13.57
N GLU A 28 -5.58 1.10 14.90
CA GLU A 28 -4.49 0.62 15.76
C GLU A 28 -4.05 -0.74 15.21
N PRO A 29 -2.78 -0.89 14.78
CA PRO A 29 -2.36 -2.11 14.12
C PRO A 29 -2.56 -3.26 15.10
N VAL A 30 -3.55 -4.11 14.83
CA VAL A 30 -3.67 -5.39 15.52
C VAL A 30 -2.31 -6.06 15.38
N PRO A 31 -1.66 -6.50 16.47
CA PRO A 31 -0.36 -7.13 16.39
C PRO A 31 -0.42 -8.24 15.37
N LEU A 32 0.44 -8.15 14.34
CA LEU A 32 0.55 -9.21 13.36
C LEU A 32 0.89 -10.51 14.10
N PRO A 33 0.26 -11.65 13.73
CA PRO A 33 0.61 -12.92 14.32
C PRO A 33 2.11 -13.18 14.17
N GLU A 34 2.71 -13.82 15.17
CA GLU A 34 4.13 -14.17 15.11
C GLU A 34 4.41 -15.03 13.88
N VAL A 35 5.50 -14.73 13.19
CA VAL A 35 5.94 -15.51 12.02
C VAL A 35 6.21 -16.93 12.49
N PRO A 36 5.63 -17.96 11.85
CA PRO A 36 5.90 -19.35 12.24
C PRO A 36 7.41 -19.63 12.21
N ALA A 37 7.90 -20.42 13.16
CA ALA A 37 9.34 -20.70 13.33
C ALA A 37 10.02 -21.17 12.03
N GLU A 38 9.29 -21.91 11.18
CA GLU A 38 9.79 -22.39 9.90
C GLU A 38 10.11 -21.28 8.88
N TYR A 39 9.51 -20.09 9.03
CA TYR A 39 9.69 -18.94 8.13
C TYR A 39 10.44 -17.79 8.80
N ALA A 40 10.85 -17.92 10.07
CA ALA A 40 11.50 -16.85 10.83
C ALA A 40 12.77 -16.33 10.14
N ASP A 41 13.53 -17.24 9.52
CA ASP A 41 14.78 -16.94 8.83
C ASP A 41 14.61 -16.65 7.32
N LYS A 42 13.40 -16.83 6.77
CA LYS A 42 13.11 -16.60 5.35
C LYS A 42 12.80 -15.12 5.10
N LYS A 43 13.84 -14.28 5.23
CA LYS A 43 13.76 -12.82 5.03
C LYS A 43 14.16 -12.44 3.60
N MET A 44 13.64 -11.32 3.11
CA MET A 44 14.17 -10.72 1.88
C MET A 44 15.66 -10.39 2.07
N PRO A 45 16.49 -10.52 1.02
CA PRO A 45 17.90 -10.15 1.10
C PRO A 45 18.08 -8.69 1.52
N ALA A 46 19.20 -8.40 2.19
CA ALA A 46 19.49 -7.05 2.67
C ALA A 46 19.49 -6.03 1.50
N GLY A 47 18.82 -4.90 1.70
CA GLY A 47 18.71 -3.81 0.72
C GLY A 47 17.62 -4.00 -0.34
N TRP A 48 17.08 -5.21 -0.52
CA TRP A 48 16.10 -5.48 -1.59
C TRP A 48 14.73 -4.84 -1.33
N LEU A 49 14.37 -4.60 -0.08
CA LEU A 49 13.12 -3.94 0.28
C LEU A 49 13.02 -2.50 -0.21
N THR A 50 14.16 -1.85 -0.46
CA THR A 50 14.24 -0.43 -0.82
C THR A 50 15.00 -0.17 -2.12
N ASP A 51 15.53 -1.22 -2.76
CA ASP A 51 16.25 -1.09 -4.01
C ASP A 51 15.26 -0.76 -5.15
N PRO A 52 15.39 0.42 -5.82
CA PRO A 52 14.47 0.82 -6.88
C PRO A 52 14.38 -0.18 -8.02
N LYS A 53 15.50 -0.84 -8.36
CA LYS A 53 15.54 -1.81 -9.44
C LYS A 53 14.75 -3.08 -9.07
N VAL A 54 14.91 -3.57 -7.84
CA VAL A 54 14.18 -4.74 -7.35
C VAL A 54 12.68 -4.45 -7.26
N LEU A 55 12.31 -3.23 -6.84
CA LEU A 55 10.92 -2.81 -6.78
C LEU A 55 10.29 -2.69 -8.18
N GLU A 56 11.01 -2.14 -9.15
CA GLU A 56 10.56 -2.04 -10.54
C GLU A 56 10.41 -3.42 -11.17
N GLU A 57 11.42 -4.29 -11.06
CA GLU A 57 11.37 -5.67 -11.57
C GLU A 57 10.23 -6.46 -10.90
N GLY A 58 10.06 -6.31 -9.59
CA GLY A 58 8.96 -6.92 -8.84
C GLY A 58 7.59 -6.45 -9.30
N ALA A 59 7.44 -5.17 -9.66
CA ALA A 59 6.19 -4.63 -10.18
C ALA A 59 5.81 -5.26 -11.54
N LEU A 60 6.79 -5.45 -12.43
CA LEU A 60 6.55 -6.08 -13.74
C LEU A 60 6.17 -7.56 -13.61
N ILE A 61 6.73 -8.27 -12.62
CA ILE A 61 6.30 -9.63 -12.27
C ILE A 61 4.87 -9.60 -11.72
N TYR A 62 4.58 -8.67 -10.82
CA TYR A 62 3.26 -8.56 -10.20
C TYR A 62 2.13 -8.30 -11.22
N THR A 63 2.40 -7.52 -12.26
CA THR A 63 1.45 -7.24 -13.36
C THR A 63 1.41 -8.34 -14.43
N GLY A 64 2.32 -9.32 -14.38
CA GLY A 64 2.44 -10.38 -15.37
C GLY A 64 3.05 -9.94 -16.70
N GLU A 65 3.75 -8.79 -16.73
CA GLU A 65 4.45 -8.30 -17.92
C GLU A 65 5.69 -9.14 -18.26
N VAL A 66 6.38 -9.66 -17.23
CA VAL A 66 7.54 -10.55 -17.41
C VAL A 66 7.10 -11.99 -17.70
N ASN A 67 6.05 -12.46 -17.04
CA ASN A 67 5.49 -13.80 -17.25
C ASN A 67 3.96 -13.76 -17.12
N PRO A 68 3.20 -13.95 -18.21
CA PRO A 68 1.74 -13.93 -18.18
C PRO A 68 1.10 -14.98 -17.25
N GLN A 69 1.82 -16.06 -16.92
CA GLN A 69 1.36 -17.08 -15.97
C GLN A 69 1.44 -16.61 -14.51
N VAL A 70 2.29 -15.61 -14.22
CA VAL A 70 2.45 -15.02 -12.90
C VAL A 70 1.88 -13.60 -12.97
N ASN A 71 0.56 -13.48 -12.81
CA ASN A 71 -0.15 -12.20 -12.90
C ASN A 71 -1.02 -11.97 -11.65
N CYS A 72 -0.39 -11.51 -10.58
CA CYS A 72 -1.03 -11.23 -9.30
C CYS A 72 -2.09 -10.11 -9.41
N ALA A 73 -1.78 -9.08 -10.22
CA ALA A 73 -2.65 -7.93 -10.43
C ALA A 73 -4.01 -8.28 -11.05
N SER A 74 -4.12 -9.40 -11.76
CA SER A 74 -5.37 -9.89 -12.35
C SER A 74 -6.51 -10.08 -11.33
N CYS A 75 -6.16 -10.37 -10.08
CA CYS A 75 -7.11 -10.56 -8.97
C CYS A 75 -6.90 -9.53 -7.84
N HIS A 76 -5.66 -9.18 -7.55
CA HIS A 76 -5.30 -8.26 -6.45
C HIS A 76 -5.22 -6.79 -6.87
N GLY A 77 -5.57 -6.45 -8.11
CA GLY A 77 -5.49 -5.07 -8.60
C GLY A 77 -4.05 -4.57 -8.75
N LYS A 78 -3.85 -3.49 -9.51
CA LYS A 78 -2.52 -2.89 -9.68
C LYS A 78 -2.05 -2.14 -8.42
N ASP A 79 -3.00 -1.76 -7.57
CA ASP A 79 -2.80 -1.04 -6.30
C ASP A 79 -2.77 -1.99 -5.09
N GLY A 80 -2.78 -3.31 -5.30
CA GLY A 80 -2.84 -4.30 -4.23
C GLY A 80 -4.23 -4.47 -3.61
N LYS A 81 -5.24 -3.75 -4.12
CA LYS A 81 -6.62 -3.91 -3.68
C LYS A 81 -7.36 -4.90 -4.59
N PRO A 82 -8.00 -5.93 -4.00
CA PRO A 82 -8.79 -6.88 -4.77
C PRO A 82 -9.80 -6.18 -5.67
N VAL A 83 -9.72 -6.44 -6.97
CA VAL A 83 -10.62 -5.86 -7.98
C VAL A 83 -11.92 -6.65 -8.15
N ARG A 84 -12.05 -7.78 -7.44
CA ARG A 84 -13.23 -8.65 -7.45
C ARG A 84 -13.60 -9.05 -6.04
N ASP A 85 -14.86 -9.47 -5.88
CA ASP A 85 -15.37 -10.09 -4.66
C ASP A 85 -14.48 -11.29 -4.25
N ARG A 86 -14.25 -11.41 -2.94
CA ARG A 86 -13.46 -12.47 -2.29
C ARG A 86 -13.87 -13.89 -2.71
N SER A 87 -15.15 -14.12 -2.98
CA SER A 87 -15.69 -15.41 -3.43
C SER A 87 -15.26 -15.75 -4.86
N MET A 88 -15.17 -14.76 -5.75
CA MET A 88 -14.70 -14.92 -7.13
C MET A 88 -13.17 -15.05 -7.24
N VAL A 89 -12.41 -14.38 -6.36
CA VAL A 89 -10.93 -14.51 -6.33
C VAL A 89 -10.50 -15.95 -6.03
N LEU A 90 -11.18 -16.63 -5.09
CA LEU A 90 -10.88 -18.01 -4.69
C LEU A 90 -11.31 -19.09 -5.71
N TRP A 91 -12.25 -18.79 -6.61
CA TRP A 91 -12.66 -19.71 -7.66
C TRP A 91 -11.70 -19.65 -8.86
N GLN A 92 -11.32 -18.44 -9.29
CA GLN A 92 -10.45 -18.25 -10.44
C GLN A 92 -9.00 -18.72 -10.18
N CYS A 93 -8.41 -18.39 -9.02
CA CYS A 93 -7.05 -18.87 -8.68
C CYS A 93 -6.95 -20.39 -8.56
N ARG A 94 -8.05 -21.08 -8.24
CA ARG A 94 -8.09 -22.55 -8.13
C ARG A 94 -8.21 -23.24 -9.48
N ASN A 95 -8.78 -22.58 -10.48
CA ASN A 95 -9.05 -23.15 -11.81
C ASN A 95 -8.09 -22.64 -12.90
N GLN A 96 -7.04 -21.90 -12.54
CA GLN A 96 -5.97 -21.43 -13.43
C GLN A 96 -4.59 -22.01 -13.10
N LEU A 97 -4.51 -22.94 -12.14
CA LEU A 97 -3.39 -23.85 -11.87
C LEU A 97 -3.83 -25.28 -12.21
#